data_AF-A0A5M6C6R9-F1
#
_entry.id   AF-A0A5M6C6R9-F1
#
_cell.length_a   1.000
_cell.length_b   1.000
_cell.length_c   1.000
_cell.angle_alpha   90.00
_cell.angle_beta   90.00
_cell.angle_gamma   90.00
#
_symmetry.space_group_name_H-M   'P 1'
#
loop_
_entity.id
_entity.type
_entity.pdbx_description
1 polymer ?
#
loop_
_entity_poly.entity_id
_entity_poly.type
_entity_poly.pdbx_seq_one_letter_code
_entity_poly.pdbx_strand_id
1 'polypeptide(L)'
;MPLKREVESGSGRGSSLTPTKKARVTNSDGKKKYTDEEEARFLAALDKIAKQHLWNELKGDEELSRRGANGIRSHWDALYRKLKKA
;
A
#
# COMPACT_ATOMS: atom_id res chain seq x y z
N MET A 1 -44.62 -16.35 -44.76
CA MET A 1 -44.38 -15.93 -46.15
C MET A 1 -42.94 -15.45 -46.30
N PRO A 2 -42.21 -15.84 -47.36
CA PRO A 2 -40.92 -15.25 -47.78
C PRO A 2 -41.14 -14.00 -48.68
N LEU A 3 -40.15 -13.24 -49.22
CA LEU A 3 -38.68 -13.38 -49.35
C LEU A 3 -37.94 -12.08 -48.89
N LYS A 4 -36.59 -12.12 -48.90
CA LYS A 4 -35.67 -10.97 -48.85
C LYS A 4 -35.77 -10.05 -50.08
N ARG A 5 -35.47 -8.75 -49.90
CA ARG A 5 -34.62 -7.94 -50.82
C ARG A 5 -34.01 -6.76 -50.07
N GLU A 6 -32.76 -6.45 -50.36
CA GLU A 6 -31.98 -5.35 -49.76
C GLU A 6 -32.17 -4.03 -50.54
N VAL A 7 -31.96 -2.90 -49.87
CA VAL A 7 -31.81 -1.57 -50.52
C VAL A 7 -30.75 -0.76 -49.75
N GLU A 8 -29.95 0.00 -50.48
CA GLU A 8 -28.69 0.62 -50.00
C GLU A 8 -28.84 1.99 -49.32
N SER A 9 -27.72 2.44 -48.74
CA SER A 9 -27.23 3.83 -48.70
C SER A 9 -28.09 4.90 -48.03
N GLY A 10 -27.69 5.31 -46.81
CA GLY A 10 -28.24 6.50 -46.16
C GLY A 10 -27.48 6.97 -44.92
N SER A 11 -26.75 8.08 -45.07
CA SER A 11 -26.38 9.04 -44.02
C SER A 11 -25.35 8.64 -42.95
N GLY A 12 -24.19 9.28 -43.03
CA GLY A 12 -23.13 9.16 -42.03
C GLY A 12 -23.40 9.90 -40.72
N ARG A 13 -22.75 9.39 -39.67
CA ARG A 13 -22.08 10.16 -38.61
C ARG A 13 -21.41 9.16 -37.67
N GLY A 14 -20.08 9.12 -37.69
CA GLY A 14 -19.30 8.46 -36.65
C GLY A 14 -19.43 9.22 -35.34
N SER A 15 -20.56 9.05 -34.63
CA SER A 15 -20.74 9.58 -33.29
C SER A 15 -20.00 8.66 -32.30
N SER A 16 -18.72 8.95 -32.09
CA SER A 16 -17.89 8.23 -31.13
C SER A 16 -18.35 8.57 -29.70
N LEU A 17 -19.33 7.81 -29.21
CA LEU A 17 -19.79 7.84 -27.82
C LEU A 17 -18.73 7.23 -26.92
N THR A 18 -17.64 7.96 -26.71
CA THR A 18 -16.67 7.65 -25.66
C THR A 18 -17.36 7.83 -24.30
N PRO A 19 -17.38 6.82 -23.42
CA PRO A 19 -17.92 6.99 -22.09
C PRO A 19 -16.98 7.92 -21.31
N THR A 20 -17.45 9.14 -21.04
CA THR A 20 -16.76 10.09 -20.16
C THR A 20 -16.65 9.47 -18.77
N LYS A 21 -15.47 8.91 -18.49
CA LYS A 21 -15.11 8.40 -17.16
C LYS A 21 -15.29 9.55 -16.18
N LYS A 22 -16.36 9.51 -15.39
CA LYS A 22 -16.54 10.44 -14.25
C LYS A 22 -15.31 10.30 -13.38
N ALA A 23 -14.45 11.32 -13.40
CA ALA A 23 -13.26 11.35 -12.57
C ALA A 23 -13.71 11.20 -11.12
N ARG A 24 -13.35 10.09 -10.49
CA ARG A 24 -13.60 9.89 -9.06
C ARG A 24 -12.72 10.90 -8.34
N VAL A 25 -13.30 12.04 -7.96
CA VAL A 25 -12.68 12.98 -7.04
C VAL A 25 -12.49 12.24 -5.73
N THR A 26 -11.31 11.67 -5.54
CA THR A 26 -10.89 11.15 -4.25
C THR A 26 -10.53 12.34 -3.40
N ASN A 27 -11.40 12.68 -2.43
CA ASN A 27 -11.08 13.65 -1.38
C ASN A 27 -9.76 13.25 -0.71
N SER A 28 -8.69 13.85 -1.21
CA SER A 28 -7.31 13.68 -0.73
C SER A 28 -6.85 14.96 -0.02
N ASP A 29 -7.67 16.00 -0.06
CA ASP A 29 -7.60 17.19 0.76
C ASP A 29 -7.69 16.83 2.25
N GLY A 30 -6.60 17.08 2.97
CA GLY A 30 -6.59 17.12 4.44
C GLY A 30 -5.55 16.24 5.14
N LYS A 31 -5.09 15.15 4.50
CA LYS A 31 -3.96 14.37 5.07
C LYS A 31 -2.64 15.00 4.64
N LYS A 32 -2.03 15.80 5.53
CA LYS A 32 -0.62 16.16 5.41
C LYS A 32 0.18 14.88 5.19
N LYS A 33 1.06 14.87 4.19
CA LYS A 33 2.11 13.84 4.10
C LYS A 33 2.99 14.00 5.33
N TYR A 34 3.41 12.89 5.93
CA TYR A 34 4.43 12.94 6.97
C TYR A 34 5.69 13.58 6.41
N THR A 35 6.32 14.43 7.21
CA THR A 35 7.62 15.01 6.92
C THR A 35 8.73 14.04 7.34
N ASP A 36 9.90 14.14 6.71
CA ASP A 36 11.06 13.30 7.04
C ASP A 36 11.46 13.41 8.52
N GLU A 37 11.23 14.59 9.14
CA GLU A 37 11.41 14.79 10.58
C GLU A 37 10.42 14.00 11.44
N GLU A 38 9.15 13.93 11.03
CA GLU A 38 8.13 13.14 11.73
C GLU A 38 8.44 11.66 11.57
N GLU A 39 8.77 11.18 10.37
CA GLU A 39 9.14 9.78 10.14
C GLU A 39 10.39 9.38 10.94
N ALA A 40 11.42 10.24 11.01
CA ALA A 40 12.59 10.01 11.86
C ALA A 40 12.23 9.90 13.35
N ARG A 41 11.28 10.73 13.84
CA ARG A 41 10.78 10.66 15.23
C ARG A 41 9.96 9.39 15.48
N PHE A 42 9.10 8.98 14.53
CA PHE A 42 8.35 7.73 14.59
C PHE A 42 9.27 6.51 14.62
N LEU A 43 10.27 6.46 13.74
CA LEU A 43 11.29 5.41 13.71
C LEU A 43 12.06 5.33 15.04
N ALA A 44 12.47 6.47 15.61
CA ALA A 44 13.14 6.50 16.91
C ALA A 44 12.25 6.04 18.08
N ALA A 45 10.94 6.31 18.02
CA ALA A 45 9.97 5.81 19.00
C ALA A 45 9.76 4.29 18.88
N LEU A 46 9.60 3.78 17.65
CA LEU A 46 9.48 2.36 17.36
C LEU A 46 10.72 1.57 17.82
N ASP A 47 11.93 2.10 17.61
CA ASP A 47 13.16 1.46 18.05
C ASP A 47 13.23 1.27 19.58
N LYS A 48 12.79 2.28 20.35
CA LYS A 48 12.70 2.19 21.81
C LYS A 48 11.71 1.12 22.26
N ILE A 49 10.50 1.14 21.68
CA ILE A 49 9.44 0.16 22.00
C ILE A 49 9.92 -1.25 21.67
N ALA A 50 10.47 -1.47 20.48
CA ALA A 50 10.96 -2.77 20.06
C ALA A 50 12.08 -3.29 20.98
N LYS A 51 13.05 -2.44 21.35
CA LYS A 51 14.15 -2.82 22.25
C LYS A 51 13.72 -3.13 23.69
N GLN A 52 12.54 -2.70 24.12
CA GLN A 52 11.99 -2.97 25.46
C GLN A 52 10.96 -4.13 25.47
N HIS A 53 10.08 -4.19 24.47
CA HIS A 53 8.89 -5.05 24.51
C HIS A 53 8.94 -6.22 23.51
N LEU A 54 9.67 -6.13 22.38
CA LEU A 54 9.58 -7.11 21.30
C LEU A 54 9.93 -8.54 21.74
N TRP A 55 10.90 -8.71 22.64
CA TRP A 55 11.20 -10.03 23.22
C TRP A 55 10.07 -10.54 24.16
N ASN A 56 9.42 -9.65 24.90
CA ASN A 56 8.35 -10.04 25.83
C ASN A 56 7.10 -10.53 25.11
N GLU A 57 6.79 -9.98 23.94
CA GLU A 57 5.71 -10.47 23.08
C GLU A 57 6.10 -11.80 22.39
N LEU A 58 7.31 -11.88 21.82
CA LEU A 58 7.71 -12.99 20.96
C LEU A 58 8.29 -14.23 21.68
N LYS A 59 8.55 -14.16 23.00
CA LYS A 59 9.05 -15.32 23.78
C LYS A 59 8.04 -16.47 23.88
N GLY A 60 6.75 -16.19 23.70
CA GLY A 60 5.67 -17.19 23.70
C GLY A 60 5.42 -17.86 22.35
N ASP A 61 6.07 -17.38 21.29
CA ASP A 61 5.93 -17.88 19.92
C ASP A 61 7.00 -18.96 19.64
N GLU A 62 6.58 -20.17 19.27
CA GLU A 62 7.45 -21.35 19.28
C GLU A 62 8.59 -21.26 18.24
N GLU A 63 8.37 -20.62 17.09
CA GLU A 63 9.41 -20.44 16.08
C GLU A 63 10.42 -19.35 16.44
N LEU A 64 9.94 -18.25 17.02
CA LEU A 64 10.75 -17.06 17.31
C LEU A 64 11.50 -17.20 18.63
N SER A 65 10.92 -17.87 19.63
CA SER A 65 11.57 -18.18 20.91
C SER A 65 12.84 -19.02 20.73
N ARG A 66 12.87 -19.93 19.72
CA ARG A 66 14.08 -20.70 19.33
C ARG A 66 15.28 -19.82 18.92
N ARG A 67 15.05 -18.58 18.46
CA ARG A 67 16.13 -17.61 18.14
C ARG A 67 16.62 -16.83 19.36
N GLY A 68 15.86 -16.84 20.45
CA GLY A 68 16.15 -16.13 21.70
C GLY A 68 16.14 -14.60 21.58
N ALA A 69 16.19 -13.93 22.74
CA ALA A 69 16.17 -12.47 22.85
C ALA A 69 17.21 -11.78 21.95
N ASN A 70 18.43 -12.30 21.90
CA ASN A 70 19.53 -11.73 21.12
C ASN A 70 19.30 -11.87 19.60
N GLY A 71 18.76 -13.01 19.14
CA GLY A 71 18.44 -13.23 17.73
C GLY A 71 17.33 -12.30 17.25
N ILE A 72 16.28 -12.13 18.05
CA ILE A 72 15.17 -11.21 17.75
C ILE A 72 15.66 -9.75 17.75
N ARG A 73 16.48 -9.34 18.72
CA ARG A 73 17.02 -7.97 18.79
C ARG A 73 17.94 -7.65 17.61
N SER A 74 18.83 -8.58 17.24
CA SER A 74 19.69 -8.45 16.05
C SER A 74 18.88 -8.38 14.75
N HIS A 75 17.79 -9.14 14.65
CA HIS A 75 16.88 -9.08 13.51
C HIS A 75 16.13 -7.74 13.43
N TRP A 76 15.68 -7.21 14.57
CA TRP A 76 15.12 -5.86 14.66
C TRP A 76 16.11 -4.78 14.22
N ASP A 77 17.35 -4.79 14.71
CA ASP A 77 18.37 -3.80 14.30
C ASP A 77 18.65 -3.89 12.79
N ALA A 78 18.57 -5.07 12.18
CA ALA A 78 18.68 -5.25 10.72
C ALA A 78 17.46 -4.70 9.95
N LEU A 79 16.23 -4.86 10.46
CA LEU A 79 15.02 -4.26 9.90
C LEU A 79 15.04 -2.73 10.03
N TYR A 80 15.41 -2.20 11.19
CA TYR A 80 15.53 -0.77 11.46
C TYR A 80 16.53 -0.09 10.51
N ARG A 81 17.67 -0.73 10.22
CA ARG A 81 18.63 -0.25 9.22
C ARG A 81 18.09 -0.22 7.79
N LYS A 82 17.18 -1.14 7.43
CA LYS A 82 16.50 -1.11 6.12
C LYS A 82 15.48 0.04 6.08
N LEU A 83 14.67 0.20 7.12
CA LEU A 83 13.68 1.27 7.23
C LEU A 83 14.31 2.67 7.21
N LYS A 84 15.53 2.84 7.74
CA LYS A 84 16.28 4.11 7.69
C LYS A 84 17.01 4.35 6.35
N LYS A 85 16.97 3.40 5.41
CA LYS A 85 17.63 3.51 4.10
C LYS A 85 16.63 3.51 2.93
N ALA A 86 15.36 3.22 3.21
CA ALA A 86 14.24 3.46 2.31
C ALA A 86 13.93 4.96 2.25
#